data_AF-A0A9D8EC50-F1
#
_entry.id   AF-A0A9D8EC50-F1
#
_cell.length_a   1.000
_cell.length_b   1.000
_cell.length_c   1.000
_cell.angle_alpha   90.00
_cell.angle_beta   90.00
_cell.angle_gamma   90.00
#
_symmetry.space_group_name_H-M   'P 1'
#
loop_
_entity.id
_entity.type
_entity.pdbx_description
1 polymer ?
#
loop_
_entity_poly.entity_id
_entity_poly.type
_entity_poly.pdbx_seq_one_letter_code
_entity_poly.pdbx_strand_id
1 'polypeptide(L)' 'MAWLWTDALAALLVEHDRVEGTRLAAWVERPQAHRLPEGGDPIDLARDLLRRQADPEPKRGFIAP' A
#
# COMPACT_ATOMS: atom_id res chain seq x y z
N MET A 1 -0.23 13.19 14.13
CA MET A 1 0.07 12.45 12.89
C MET A 1 0.93 11.23 13.18
N ALA A 2 0.51 10.06 12.70
CA ALA A 2 1.18 8.78 12.95
C ALA A 2 1.89 8.28 11.68
N TRP A 3 2.94 7.48 11.86
CA TRP A 3 3.62 6.75 10.80
C TRP A 3 3.31 5.27 10.97
N LEU A 4 3.03 4.57 9.86
CA LEU A 4 2.72 3.16 9.83
C LEU A 4 3.65 2.44 8.89
N TRP A 5 4.14 1.28 9.30
CA TRP A 5 5.00 0.45 8.48
C TRP A 5 4.17 -0.49 7.62
N THR A 6 4.64 -0.78 6.40
CA THR A 6 3.95 -1.67 5.46
C THR A 6 3.79 -3.09 5.98
N ASP A 7 4.62 -3.59 6.89
CA ASP A 7 4.42 -4.91 7.51
C ASP A 7 3.19 -4.94 8.43
N ALA A 8 3.00 -3.88 9.23
CA ALA A 8 1.82 -3.72 10.05
C ALA A 8 0.55 -3.52 9.19
N LEU A 9 0.66 -2.74 8.10
CA LEU A 9 -0.43 -2.58 7.14
C LEU A 9 -0.75 -3.90 6.40
N ALA A 10 0.26 -4.73 6.10
CA ALA A 10 0.07 -6.04 5.51
C ALA A 10 -0.71 -6.97 6.45
N ALA A 11 -0.39 -6.97 7.75
CA ALA A 11 -1.14 -7.74 8.74
C ALA A 11 -2.64 -7.35 8.76
N LEU A 12 -2.93 -6.04 8.71
CA LEU A 12 -4.32 -5.54 8.63
C LEU A 12 -5.04 -6.03 7.37
N LEU A 13 -4.37 -6.03 6.21
CA LEU A 13 -4.96 -6.51 4.96
C LEU A 13 -5.22 -8.03 4.96
N VAL A 14 -4.37 -8.80 5.62
CA VAL A 14 -4.60 -10.25 5.81
C VAL A 14 -5.81 -10.49 6.71
N GLU A 15 -5.91 -9.75 7.82
CA GLU A 15 -6.97 -9.92 8.81
C GLU A 15 -8.34 -9.47 8.27
N HIS A 16 -8.42 -8.28 7.68
CA HIS A 16 -9.69 -7.65 7.31
C HIS A 16 -10.12 -7.95 5.87
N ASP A 17 -9.18 -7.95 4.92
CA ASP A 17 -9.47 -8.09 3.49
C ASP A 17 -9.09 -9.47 2.94
N ARG A 18 -8.54 -10.36 3.77
CA ARG A 18 -8.07 -11.71 3.39
C ARG A 18 -7.13 -11.68 2.18
N VAL A 19 -6.32 -10.63 2.06
CA VAL A 19 -5.38 -10.48 0.96
C VAL A 19 -4.34 -11.59 1.02
N GLU A 20 -4.06 -12.24 -0.11
CA GLU A 20 -3.07 -13.30 -0.19
C GLU A 20 -1.67 -12.79 0.19
N GLY A 21 -0.97 -13.55 1.03
CA GLY A 21 0.36 -13.17 1.52
C GLY A 21 1.39 -12.96 0.41
N THR A 22 1.24 -13.62 -0.74
CA THR A 22 2.10 -13.44 -1.92
C THR A 22 2.03 -12.02 -2.50
N ARG A 23 0.87 -11.35 -2.44
CA ARG A 23 0.74 -9.95 -2.85
C ARG A 23 1.40 -8.98 -1.89
N LEU A 24 1.55 -9.38 -0.62
CA LEU A 24 2.10 -8.57 0.45
C LEU A 24 3.56 -8.93 0.76
N ALA A 25 4.13 -9.95 0.11
CA ALA A 25 5.49 -10.42 0.37
C ALA A 25 6.51 -9.28 0.25
N ALA A 26 6.39 -8.45 -0.79
CA ALA A 26 7.25 -7.28 -1.00
C ALA A 26 7.19 -6.25 0.15
N TRP A 27 6.05 -6.14 0.83
CA TRP A 27 5.86 -5.21 1.95
C TRP A 27 6.53 -5.68 3.23
N VAL A 28 6.62 -7.00 3.41
CA VAL A 28 7.30 -7.64 4.55
C VAL A 28 8.80 -7.74 4.29
N GLU A 29 9.21 -8.04 3.05
CA GLU A 29 10.62 -8.13 2.65
C GLU A 29 11.31 -6.77 2.64
N ARG A 30 10.60 -5.70 2.25
CA ARG A 30 11.13 -4.33 2.21
C ARG A 30 10.14 -3.35 2.88
N PRO A 31 10.09 -3.36 4.23
CA PRO A 31 9.16 -2.50 4.96
C PRO A 31 9.43 -1.02 4.70
N GLN A 32 8.37 -0.27 4.43
CA GLN A 32 8.42 1.18 4.24
C GLN A 32 7.48 1.87 5.21
N ALA A 33 7.89 3.03 5.71
CA ALA A 33 7.05 3.84 6.58
C ALA A 33 6.20 4.81 5.73
N HIS A 34 4.88 4.72 5.87
CA HIS A 34 3.93 5.64 5.27
C HIS A 34 3.26 6.50 6.32
N ARG A 35 3.07 7.78 5.98
CA ARG A 35 2.40 8.72 6.86
C ARG A 35 0.90 8.50 6.79
N LEU A 36 0.28 8.30 7.95
CA LEU A 36 -1.18 8.29 8.07
C LEU A 36 -1.68 9.75 8.15
N PRO A 37 -2.60 10.16 7.25
CA PRO A 37 -3.23 11.47 7.35
C PRO A 37 -4.03 11.59 8.66
N GLU A 38 -4.22 12.81 9.14
CA GLU A 38 -4.99 13.05 10.36
C GLU A 38 -6.44 12.63 10.17
N GLY A 39 -6.96 11.80 11.09
CA GLY A 39 -8.29 11.18 10.96
C GLY A 39 -8.39 10.08 9.91
N GLY A 40 -7.29 9.69 9.27
CA GLY A 40 -7.26 8.60 8.29
C GLY A 40 -7.33 7.22 8.94
N ASP A 41 -7.96 6.27 8.23
CA ASP A 41 -8.01 4.88 8.65
C ASP A 41 -6.77 4.11 8.12
N PRO A 42 -6.01 3.42 8.99
CA PRO A 42 -4.93 2.52 8.58
C PRO A 42 -5.31 1.52 7.49
N ILE A 43 -6.52 0.93 7.52
CA ILE A 43 -6.91 -0.07 6.51
C ILE A 43 -7.12 0.56 5.14
N ASP A 44 -7.68 1.77 5.09
CA ASP A 44 -7.92 2.48 3.84
C ASP A 44 -6.60 2.93 3.21
N LEU A 45 -5.63 3.36 4.01
CA LEU A 45 -4.27 3.62 3.56
C LEU A 45 -3.63 2.35 2.97
N ALA A 46 -3.76 1.22 3.64
CA ALA A 46 -3.23 -0.06 3.16
C ALA A 46 -3.86 -0.47 1.82
N ARG A 47 -5.18 -0.34 1.68
CA ARG A 47 -5.89 -0.65 0.42
C ARG A 47 -5.43 0.24 -0.74
N ASP A 48 -5.26 1.53 -0.48
CA ASP A 48 -4.81 2.49 -1.50
C ASP A 48 -3.38 2.18 -1.97
N LEU A 49 -2.46 1.92 -1.03
CA LEU A 49 -1.09 1.50 -1.36
C LEU A 49 -1.06 0.22 -2.19
N LEU A 50 -1.87 -0.77 -1.83
CA LEU A 50 -1.94 -2.04 -2.56
C LEU A 50 -2.47 -1.85 -3.99
N ARG A 51 -3.47 -0.99 -4.17
CA ARG A 51 -4.01 -0.65 -5.51
C ARG A 51 -2.96 0.03 -6.39
N ARG A 52 -2.20 0.99 -5.86
CA ARG A 52 -1.13 1.69 -6.60
C ARG A 52 0.03 0.77 -6.99
N GLN A 53 0.28 -0.30 -6.23
CA GLN A 53 1.27 -1.30 -6.61
C GLN A 53 0.78 -2.23 -7.72
N ALA A 54 -0.52 -2.54 -7.73
CA ALA A 54 -1.15 -3.36 -8.76
C ALA A 54 -1.35 -2.61 -10.10
N ASP A 55 -1.45 -1.28 -10.04
CA ASP A 55 -1.49 -0.40 -11.20
C ASP A 55 -0.15 0.37 -11.30
N PRO A 56 0.91 -0.24 -11.85
CA PRO A 56 2.07 0.54 -12.28
C PRO A 56 1.55 1.41 -13.43
N GLU A 57 1.20 2.67 -13.13
CA GLU A 57 0.68 3.67 -14.09
C GLU A 57 1.16 3.37 -15.53
N PRO A 58 0.26 3.24 -16.53
CA PRO A 58 0.71 3.16 -17.91
C PRO A 58 1.51 4.44 -18.18
N LYS A 59 2.79 4.26 -18.57
CA LYS A 59 3.72 5.31 -18.98
C LYS A 59 2.96 6.54 -19.41
N ARG A 60 2.94 7.58 -18.56
CA ARG A 60 2.43 8.92 -18.90
C ARG A 60 2.89 9.20 -20.31
N GLY A 61 1.93 9.20 -21.23
CA GLY A 61 2.19 9.27 -22.66
C GLY A 61 3.19 10.37 -22.89
N PHE A 62 4.31 9.99 -23.47
CA PHE A 62 5.30 10.90 -24.00
C PHE A 62 4.56 11.75 -25.04
N ILE A 63 4.09 12.94 -24.65
CA ILE A 63 3.52 13.89 -25.60
C ILE A 63 4.70 14.59 -26.26
N ALA A 64 5.12 14.04 -27.39
CA ALA A 64 5.84 14.74 -28.44
C ALA A 64 5.48 14.04 -29.76
N PRO A 65 5.32 14.74 -30.90
CA PRO A 65 5.33 16.18 -31.15
C PRO A 65 3.94 16.81 -31.37
#